data_AF-M5G1L0-F1
#
_entry.id   AF-M5G1L0-F1
#
_cell.length_a   1.000
_cell.length_b   1.000
_cell.length_c   1.000
_cell.angle_alpha   90.00
_cell.angle_beta   90.00
_cell.angle_gamma   90.00
#
_symmetry.space_group_name_H-M   'P 1'
#
loop_
_entity.id
_entity.type
_entity.pdbx_description
1 polymer ?
#
loop_
_entity_poly.entity_id
_entity_poly.type
_entity_poly.pdbx_seq_one_letter_code
_entity_poly.pdbx_strand_id
1 'polypeptide(L)'
;MESPILAAIQARVWPVIPSHLVSTFWATFVATPIVYLILAQRYRTGRQRAWIATGAASGCMTITAVPFFWDWLSNGCSLTAVDPRWWLSERVCAGFMGYLVSDLITGSIFYSAHISLVMGWIHHIIYFILLSYVIAQRWSFIFCLGAMMELPTNLLALATLEPALRNDYFFAASFFTLRIAYHILLIVQFALPSTRVEFLGNKPGMGQWGPLLFFCLALPMHVIWFYGCVKGIIRRSKQKKEAALKATSEAAETIKGTQTPGAEKLLDFPPAAARAVGLPTPSLTPYASPLLRPLPVPISAEGGKQLTPPETPTTDGGLNKTPSELVLPNLYVPKEEVRRRLGKELREAAEDTVLRATGYANGAVNGNGTVGNGNGVKQGGEEAKVEDTEGVEESERRRSEIEVY
;
A
#
# COMPACT_ATOMS: atom_id res chain seq x y z
N MET A 1 -26.18 -46.04 -0.17
CA MET A 1 -25.85 -46.24 1.26
C MET A 1 -24.46 -45.68 1.48
N GLU A 2 -24.34 -44.54 2.13
CA GLU A 2 -23.03 -44.00 2.51
C GLU A 2 -22.40 -44.92 3.55
N SER A 3 -21.11 -45.23 3.41
CA SER A 3 -20.39 -46.06 4.36
C SER A 3 -20.41 -45.38 5.74
N PRO A 4 -20.78 -46.09 6.82
CA PRO A 4 -20.76 -45.54 8.17
C PRO A 4 -19.35 -45.07 8.60
N ILE A 5 -18.30 -45.63 7.99
CA ILE A 5 -16.91 -45.19 8.19
C ILE A 5 -16.66 -43.83 7.53
N LEU A 6 -17.16 -43.62 6.29
CA LEU A 6 -17.05 -42.32 5.63
C LEU A 6 -17.86 -41.26 6.36
N ALA A 7 -19.07 -41.60 6.84
CA ALA A 7 -19.86 -40.70 7.68
C ALA A 7 -19.15 -40.36 9.00
N ALA A 8 -18.48 -41.33 9.65
CA ALA A 8 -17.72 -41.10 10.88
C ALA A 8 -16.43 -40.28 10.64
N ILE A 9 -15.75 -40.49 9.51
CA ILE A 9 -14.59 -39.69 9.11
C ILE A 9 -15.04 -38.27 8.77
N GLN A 10 -16.11 -38.10 7.99
CA GLN A 10 -16.66 -36.81 7.61
C GLN A 10 -17.28 -36.06 8.79
N ALA A 11 -17.78 -36.77 9.81
CA ALA A 11 -18.18 -36.17 11.08
C ALA A 11 -16.99 -35.76 11.96
N ARG A 12 -15.81 -36.36 11.76
CA ARG A 12 -14.55 -36.00 12.45
C ARG A 12 -13.75 -34.93 11.72
N VAL A 13 -13.85 -34.87 10.41
CA VAL A 13 -13.21 -33.84 9.58
C VAL A 13 -14.17 -32.66 9.53
N TRP A 14 -13.85 -31.60 10.27
CA TRP A 14 -14.62 -30.36 10.24
C TRP A 14 -14.92 -29.95 8.79
N PRO A 15 -16.19 -29.81 8.36
CA PRO A 15 -16.49 -29.43 6.99
C PRO A 15 -15.87 -28.07 6.74
N VAL A 16 -14.91 -28.02 5.81
CA VAL A 16 -14.14 -26.80 5.50
C VAL A 16 -15.09 -25.61 5.26
N ILE A 17 -16.20 -25.87 4.55
CA ILE A 17 -17.28 -24.91 4.31
C ILE A 17 -18.62 -25.61 4.51
N PRO A 18 -19.49 -25.12 5.42
CA PRO A 18 -20.88 -25.58 5.53
C PRO A 18 -21.64 -25.48 4.20
N SER A 19 -22.51 -26.45 3.91
CA SER A 19 -23.24 -26.53 2.63
C SER A 19 -24.06 -25.28 2.31
N HIS A 20 -24.66 -24.63 3.31
CA HIS A 20 -25.42 -23.38 3.15
C HIS A 20 -24.56 -22.16 2.77
N LEU A 21 -23.24 -22.24 2.93
CA LEU A 21 -22.29 -21.18 2.61
C LEU A 21 -21.54 -21.39 1.30
N VAL A 22 -21.65 -22.59 0.68
CA VAL A 22 -20.96 -22.94 -0.56
C VAL A 22 -21.27 -21.96 -1.70
N SER A 23 -22.52 -21.51 -1.81
CA SER A 23 -22.90 -20.51 -2.83
C SER A 23 -22.21 -19.16 -2.62
N THR A 24 -22.04 -18.74 -1.37
CA THR A 24 -21.38 -17.47 -1.03
C THR A 24 -19.88 -17.55 -1.32
N PHE A 25 -19.25 -18.68 -0.97
CA PHE A 25 -17.85 -18.96 -1.31
C PHE A 25 -17.60 -18.89 -2.82
N TRP A 26 -18.41 -19.58 -3.63
CA TRP A 26 -18.24 -19.57 -5.09
C TRP A 26 -18.54 -18.20 -5.71
N ALA A 27 -19.51 -17.47 -5.17
CA ALA A 27 -19.83 -16.13 -5.65
C ALA A 27 -18.63 -15.18 -5.49
N THR A 28 -17.97 -15.15 -4.32
CA THR A 28 -16.79 -14.28 -4.12
C THR A 28 -15.55 -14.81 -4.84
N PHE A 29 -15.41 -16.14 -4.95
CA PHE A 29 -14.35 -16.76 -5.74
C PHE A 29 -14.39 -16.31 -7.19
N VAL A 30 -15.57 -16.24 -7.82
CA VAL A 30 -15.75 -15.78 -9.21
C VAL A 30 -15.75 -14.25 -9.30
N ALA A 31 -16.30 -13.54 -8.31
CA ALA A 31 -16.35 -12.07 -8.33
C ALA A 31 -14.96 -11.45 -8.30
N THR A 32 -14.01 -12.03 -7.57
CA THR A 32 -12.64 -11.50 -7.43
C THR A 32 -11.91 -11.29 -8.77
N PRO A 33 -11.79 -12.30 -9.66
CA PRO A 33 -11.14 -12.13 -10.96
C PRO A 33 -11.95 -11.22 -11.89
N ILE A 34 -13.28 -11.21 -11.79
CA ILE A 34 -14.11 -10.28 -12.58
C ILE A 34 -13.80 -8.83 -12.20
N VAL A 35 -13.83 -8.52 -10.90
CA VAL A 35 -13.47 -7.19 -10.37
C VAL A 35 -12.05 -6.82 -10.79
N TYR A 36 -11.10 -7.76 -10.68
CA TYR A 36 -9.73 -7.58 -11.13
C TYR A 36 -9.66 -7.22 -12.62
N LEU A 37 -10.28 -8.01 -13.50
CA LEU A 37 -10.22 -7.82 -14.96
C LEU A 37 -10.85 -6.50 -15.40
N ILE A 38 -11.97 -6.10 -14.78
CA ILE A 38 -12.63 -4.81 -15.07
C ILE A 38 -11.72 -3.65 -14.66
N LEU A 39 -11.22 -3.66 -13.42
CA LEU A 39 -10.43 -2.54 -12.89
C LEU A 39 -9.00 -2.51 -13.46
N ALA A 40 -8.44 -3.64 -13.87
CA ALA A 40 -7.10 -3.71 -14.47
C ALA A 40 -6.99 -2.93 -15.79
N GLN A 41 -8.12 -2.65 -16.45
CA GLN A 41 -8.18 -1.77 -17.63
C GLN A 41 -7.84 -0.32 -17.29
N ARG A 42 -8.15 0.13 -16.06
CA ARG A 42 -7.88 1.50 -15.59
C ARG A 42 -6.44 1.69 -15.16
N TYR A 43 -5.84 0.68 -14.51
CA TYR A 43 -4.51 0.80 -13.92
C TYR A 43 -3.44 0.21 -14.84
N ARG A 44 -2.40 0.99 -15.16
CA ARG A 44 -1.35 0.58 -16.10
C ARG A 44 -0.20 -0.18 -15.43
N THR A 45 0.13 0.15 -14.19
CA THR A 45 1.30 -0.43 -13.52
C THR A 45 0.97 -1.78 -12.89
N GLY A 46 1.90 -2.74 -12.97
CA GLY A 46 1.76 -4.05 -12.31
C GLY A 46 1.54 -3.91 -10.80
N ARG A 47 2.25 -2.96 -10.17
CA ARG A 47 2.08 -2.61 -8.76
C ARG A 47 0.64 -2.21 -8.44
N GLN A 48 0.04 -1.26 -9.16
CA GLN A 48 -1.36 -0.87 -8.92
C GLN A 48 -2.32 -2.04 -9.11
N ARG A 49 -2.13 -2.86 -10.15
CA ARG A 49 -2.98 -4.01 -10.43
C ARG A 49 -2.98 -5.03 -9.30
N ALA A 50 -1.83 -5.30 -8.69
CA ALA A 50 -1.72 -6.20 -7.55
C ALA A 50 -2.55 -5.73 -6.33
N TRP A 51 -2.84 -4.43 -6.20
CA TRP A 51 -3.63 -3.87 -5.11
C TRP A 51 -5.15 -3.86 -5.36
N ILE A 52 -5.61 -4.22 -6.56
CA ILE A 52 -7.05 -4.18 -6.90
C ILE A 52 -7.84 -5.16 -6.03
N ALA A 53 -7.41 -6.42 -6.00
CA ALA A 53 -8.12 -7.48 -5.28
C ALA A 53 -8.08 -7.23 -3.77
N THR A 54 -6.90 -6.89 -3.23
CA THR A 54 -6.72 -6.52 -1.82
C THR A 54 -7.56 -5.30 -1.43
N GLY A 55 -7.60 -4.26 -2.27
CA GLY A 55 -8.41 -3.07 -2.01
C GLY A 55 -9.91 -3.38 -2.00
N ALA A 56 -10.40 -4.14 -2.97
CA ALA A 56 -11.80 -4.55 -3.01
C ALA A 56 -12.18 -5.41 -1.79
N ALA A 57 -11.37 -6.40 -1.45
CA ALA A 57 -11.64 -7.27 -0.32
C ALA A 57 -11.58 -6.54 1.03
N SER A 58 -10.52 -5.76 1.29
CA SER A 58 -10.40 -4.98 2.53
C SER A 58 -11.50 -3.92 2.66
N GLY A 59 -11.94 -3.31 1.55
CA GLY A 59 -13.11 -2.43 1.51
C GLY A 59 -14.40 -3.16 1.91
N CYS A 60 -14.69 -4.31 1.31
CA CYS A 60 -15.84 -5.15 1.67
C CYS A 60 -15.81 -5.59 3.13
N MET A 61 -14.65 -6.04 3.63
CA MET A 61 -14.44 -6.43 5.02
C MET A 61 -14.71 -5.26 5.98
N THR A 62 -14.20 -4.07 5.67
CA THR A 62 -14.45 -2.86 6.47
C THR A 62 -15.94 -2.52 6.51
N ILE A 63 -16.62 -2.49 5.37
CA ILE A 63 -18.04 -2.15 5.28
C ILE A 63 -18.90 -3.14 6.08
N THR A 64 -18.62 -4.44 5.92
CA THR A 64 -19.37 -5.50 6.60
C THR A 64 -19.06 -5.58 8.10
N ALA A 65 -17.91 -5.08 8.55
CA ALA A 65 -17.55 -4.99 9.97
C ALA A 65 -18.29 -3.87 10.72
N VAL A 66 -18.74 -2.82 10.02
CA VAL A 66 -19.40 -1.65 10.63
C VAL A 66 -20.53 -2.00 11.62
N PRO A 67 -21.52 -2.85 11.30
CA PRO A 67 -22.59 -3.17 12.26
C PRO A 67 -22.08 -3.82 13.55
N PHE A 68 -21.07 -4.70 13.48
CA PHE A 68 -20.48 -5.35 14.65
C PHE A 68 -19.69 -4.38 15.50
N PHE A 69 -18.89 -3.52 14.85
CA PHE A 69 -18.12 -2.48 15.52
C PHE A 69 -19.03 -1.42 16.15
N TRP A 70 -20.14 -1.08 15.49
CA TRP A 70 -21.14 -0.15 16.02
C TRP A 70 -21.82 -0.69 17.27
N ASP A 71 -22.27 -1.95 17.29
CA ASP A 71 -22.82 -2.56 18.50
C ASP A 71 -21.80 -2.52 19.66
N TRP A 72 -20.56 -2.91 19.37
CA TRP A 72 -19.49 -2.89 20.36
C TRP A 72 -19.30 -1.48 20.93
N LEU A 73 -19.16 -0.47 20.06
CA LEU A 73 -18.88 0.90 20.47
C LEU A 73 -20.08 1.55 21.20
N SER A 74 -21.30 1.38 20.67
CA SER A 74 -22.52 1.96 21.25
C SER A 74 -22.90 1.35 22.60
N ASN A 75 -22.44 0.15 22.90
CA ASN A 75 -22.63 -0.53 24.19
C ASN A 75 -21.39 -0.43 25.09
N GLY A 76 -20.63 0.67 24.99
CA GLY A 76 -19.52 0.96 25.90
C GLY A 76 -18.34 -0.01 25.76
N CYS A 77 -18.06 -0.46 24.54
CA CYS A 77 -17.02 -1.43 24.23
C CYS A 77 -17.26 -2.81 24.86
N SER A 78 -18.51 -3.23 25.03
CA SER A 78 -18.85 -4.56 25.57
C SER A 78 -18.95 -5.62 24.48
N LEU A 79 -18.19 -6.72 24.58
CA LEU A 79 -18.29 -7.86 23.67
C LEU A 79 -19.61 -8.62 23.78
N THR A 80 -20.23 -8.63 24.96
CA THR A 80 -21.50 -9.36 25.18
C THR A 80 -22.68 -8.71 24.48
N ALA A 81 -22.56 -7.45 24.10
CA ALA A 81 -23.60 -6.68 23.43
C ALA A 81 -23.51 -6.74 21.89
N VAL A 82 -22.48 -7.38 21.32
CA VAL A 82 -22.32 -7.51 19.88
C VAL A 82 -23.31 -8.56 19.35
N ASP A 83 -24.30 -8.13 18.56
CA ASP A 83 -25.24 -9.07 17.93
C ASP A 83 -24.49 -9.94 16.90
N PRO A 84 -24.50 -11.28 17.07
CA PRO A 84 -23.77 -12.18 16.19
C PRO A 84 -24.16 -12.12 14.71
N ARG A 85 -25.39 -11.69 14.39
CA ARG A 85 -25.92 -11.61 13.01
C ARG A 85 -25.46 -12.78 12.15
N TRP A 86 -25.76 -14.00 12.60
CA TRP A 86 -25.19 -15.24 12.04
C TRP A 86 -25.26 -15.33 10.51
N TRP A 87 -26.37 -14.88 9.93
CA TRP A 87 -26.57 -14.87 8.48
C TRP A 87 -25.51 -14.03 7.74
N LEU A 88 -25.09 -12.90 8.31
CA LEU A 88 -24.12 -11.98 7.73
C LEU A 88 -22.70 -12.43 8.07
N SER A 89 -22.43 -12.70 9.34
CA SER A 89 -21.07 -13.01 9.80
C SER A 89 -20.52 -14.30 9.18
N GLU A 90 -21.33 -15.35 9.08
CA GLU A 90 -20.91 -16.59 8.41
C GLU A 90 -20.68 -16.39 6.90
N ARG A 91 -21.53 -15.61 6.23
CA ARG A 91 -21.38 -15.29 4.80
C ARG A 91 -20.14 -14.44 4.52
N VAL A 92 -19.82 -13.49 5.39
CA VAL A 92 -18.59 -12.69 5.28
C VAL A 92 -17.37 -13.59 5.42
N CYS A 93 -17.32 -14.48 6.41
CA CYS A 93 -16.23 -15.45 6.56
C CYS A 93 -16.09 -16.35 5.33
N ALA A 94 -17.17 -16.98 4.87
CA ALA A 94 -17.15 -17.84 3.68
C ALA A 94 -16.80 -17.07 2.40
N GLY A 95 -17.30 -15.84 2.27
CA GLY A 95 -16.97 -14.95 1.18
C GLY A 95 -15.49 -14.59 1.17
N PHE A 96 -14.91 -14.28 2.33
CA PHE A 96 -13.49 -14.00 2.48
C PHE A 96 -12.63 -15.24 2.18
N MET A 97 -13.06 -16.45 2.56
CA MET A 97 -12.41 -17.70 2.14
C MET A 97 -12.38 -17.86 0.61
N GLY A 98 -13.49 -17.56 -0.08
CA GLY A 98 -13.57 -17.59 -1.55
C GLY A 98 -12.61 -16.58 -2.20
N TYR A 99 -12.52 -15.39 -1.62
CA TYR A 99 -11.52 -14.39 -2.01
C TYR A 99 -10.08 -14.90 -1.84
N LEU A 100 -9.71 -15.48 -0.70
CA LEU A 100 -8.32 -15.91 -0.44
C LEU A 100 -7.82 -16.92 -1.50
N VAL A 101 -8.65 -17.90 -1.85
CA VAL A 101 -8.28 -18.87 -2.89
C VAL A 101 -8.20 -18.19 -4.26
N SER A 102 -9.17 -17.32 -4.56
CA SER A 102 -9.23 -16.63 -5.84
C SER A 102 -8.10 -15.62 -6.05
N ASP A 103 -7.69 -14.92 -5.00
CA ASP A 103 -6.58 -13.97 -5.00
C ASP A 103 -5.24 -14.68 -5.27
N LEU A 104 -5.00 -15.84 -4.64
CA LEU A 104 -3.80 -16.65 -4.93
C LEU A 104 -3.75 -17.13 -6.38
N ILE A 105 -4.87 -17.61 -6.94
CA ILE A 105 -4.94 -18.06 -8.33
C ILE A 105 -4.75 -16.88 -9.28
N THR A 106 -5.54 -15.82 -9.10
CA THR A 106 -5.51 -14.61 -9.93
C THR A 106 -4.12 -13.98 -9.89
N GLY A 107 -3.55 -13.82 -8.72
CA GLY A 107 -2.22 -13.24 -8.57
C GLY A 107 -1.11 -14.12 -9.10
N SER A 108 -1.21 -15.46 -8.98
CA SER A 108 -0.21 -16.36 -9.59
C SER A 108 -0.19 -16.28 -11.11
N ILE A 109 -1.32 -15.91 -11.73
CA ILE A 109 -1.45 -15.74 -13.18
C ILE A 109 -1.02 -14.33 -13.62
N PHE A 110 -1.55 -13.29 -12.96
CA PHE A 110 -1.46 -11.91 -13.48
C PHE A 110 -0.39 -11.03 -12.79
N TYR A 111 0.02 -11.33 -11.57
CA TYR A 111 0.96 -10.51 -10.80
C TYR A 111 1.84 -11.34 -9.86
N SER A 112 2.35 -12.47 -10.37
CA SER A 112 3.11 -13.45 -9.58
C SER A 112 4.36 -12.86 -8.91
N ALA A 113 5.00 -11.88 -9.56
CA ALA A 113 6.14 -11.15 -9.02
C ALA A 113 5.82 -10.34 -7.74
N HIS A 114 4.54 -10.08 -7.45
CA HIS A 114 4.09 -9.33 -6.29
C HIS A 114 3.51 -10.22 -5.17
N ILE A 115 3.41 -11.53 -5.37
CA ILE A 115 3.02 -12.47 -4.32
C ILE A 115 4.27 -12.89 -3.55
N SER A 116 4.44 -12.39 -2.32
CA SER A 116 5.48 -12.89 -1.44
C SER A 116 5.07 -14.20 -0.77
N LEU A 117 6.05 -15.03 -0.38
CA LEU A 117 5.79 -16.31 0.29
C LEU A 117 5.04 -16.13 1.62
N VAL A 118 5.46 -15.15 2.43
CA VAL A 118 4.90 -14.94 3.77
C VAL A 118 3.54 -14.23 3.69
N MET A 119 3.47 -13.13 2.93
CA MET A 119 2.28 -12.28 2.88
C MET A 119 1.20 -12.77 1.92
N GLY A 120 1.59 -13.54 0.89
CA GLY A 120 0.66 -14.18 -0.02
C GLY A 120 0.32 -15.59 0.44
N TRP A 121 1.24 -16.54 0.24
CA TRP A 121 0.92 -17.96 0.42
C TRP A 121 0.62 -18.35 1.87
N ILE A 122 1.56 -18.11 2.78
CA ILE A 122 1.42 -18.56 4.17
C ILE A 122 0.24 -17.85 4.85
N HIS A 123 0.14 -16.53 4.68
CA HIS A 123 -0.96 -15.74 5.24
C HIS A 123 -2.33 -16.24 4.76
N HIS A 124 -2.54 -16.38 3.45
CA HIS A 124 -3.85 -16.80 2.91
C HIS A 124 -4.23 -18.23 3.32
N ILE A 125 -3.27 -19.16 3.36
CA ILE A 125 -3.52 -20.54 3.83
C ILE A 125 -3.92 -20.55 5.31
N ILE A 126 -3.18 -19.81 6.15
CA ILE A 126 -3.49 -19.71 7.59
C ILE A 126 -4.88 -19.10 7.79
N TYR A 127 -5.22 -18.01 7.09
CA TYR A 127 -6.54 -17.40 7.19
C TYR A 127 -7.65 -18.34 6.71
N PHE A 128 -7.43 -19.11 5.64
CA PHE A 128 -8.42 -20.06 5.16
C PHE A 128 -8.75 -21.14 6.21
N ILE A 129 -7.70 -21.70 6.85
CA ILE A 129 -7.86 -22.69 7.93
C ILE A 129 -8.51 -22.04 9.16
N LEU A 130 -8.05 -20.84 9.54
CA LEU A 130 -8.58 -20.08 10.66
C LEU A 130 -10.07 -19.79 10.49
N LEU A 131 -10.51 -19.33 9.31
CA LEU A 131 -11.91 -19.02 9.03
C LEU A 131 -12.79 -20.27 9.07
N SER A 132 -12.29 -21.38 8.51
CA SER A 132 -12.96 -22.68 8.61
C SER A 132 -13.22 -23.01 10.09
N TYR A 133 -12.18 -22.85 10.93
CA TYR A 133 -12.25 -23.07 12.38
C TYR A 133 -13.07 -22.02 13.15
N VAL A 134 -13.20 -20.80 12.64
CA VAL A 134 -14.05 -19.76 13.24
C VAL A 134 -15.53 -20.04 12.96
N ILE A 135 -15.87 -20.47 11.74
CA ILE A 135 -17.25 -20.86 11.35
C ILE A 135 -17.69 -22.09 12.16
N ALA A 136 -16.91 -23.18 12.13
CA ALA A 136 -16.31 -23.61 13.37
C ALA A 136 -17.12 -23.61 14.66
N GLN A 137 -16.53 -22.81 15.51
CA GLN A 137 -16.90 -22.58 16.87
C GLN A 137 -18.05 -21.61 17.01
N ARG A 138 -18.68 -21.19 15.89
CA ARG A 138 -19.65 -20.10 15.82
C ARG A 138 -19.07 -18.77 16.31
N TRP A 139 -17.86 -18.44 15.85
CA TRP A 139 -17.16 -17.20 16.18
C TRP A 139 -17.08 -16.22 15.01
N SER A 140 -17.84 -16.45 13.94
CA SER A 140 -17.81 -15.62 12.72
C SER A 140 -18.02 -14.13 13.02
N PHE A 141 -18.85 -13.80 14.00
CA PHE A 141 -19.10 -12.42 14.40
C PHE A 141 -17.90 -11.77 15.12
N ILE A 142 -17.10 -12.55 15.85
CA ILE A 142 -15.84 -12.08 16.46
C ILE A 142 -14.84 -11.72 15.36
N PHE A 143 -14.77 -12.56 14.32
CA PHE A 143 -13.95 -12.27 13.16
C PHE A 143 -14.43 -11.02 12.42
N CYS A 144 -15.75 -10.84 12.22
CA CYS A 144 -16.29 -9.63 11.60
C CYS A 144 -16.08 -8.38 12.45
N LEU A 145 -16.14 -8.48 13.78
CA LEU A 145 -15.76 -7.39 14.68
C LEU A 145 -14.27 -7.04 14.52
N GLY A 146 -13.40 -8.04 14.44
CA GLY A 146 -11.96 -7.87 14.16
C GLY A 146 -11.67 -7.32 12.76
N ALA A 147 -12.53 -7.59 11.77
CA ALA A 147 -12.37 -7.14 10.39
C ALA A 147 -12.39 -5.61 10.22
N MET A 148 -12.85 -4.86 11.23
CA MET A 148 -12.69 -3.40 11.25
C MET A 148 -11.20 -2.97 11.17
N MET A 149 -10.28 -3.84 11.56
CA MET A 149 -8.83 -3.65 11.40
C MET A 149 -8.35 -3.66 9.95
N GLU A 150 -9.21 -3.94 8.97
CA GLU A 150 -8.88 -3.85 7.54
C GLU A 150 -9.01 -2.43 6.96
N LEU A 151 -9.61 -1.48 7.69
CA LEU A 151 -9.72 -0.10 7.21
C LEU A 151 -8.36 0.52 6.82
N PRO A 152 -7.27 0.39 7.62
CA PRO A 152 -5.96 0.88 7.22
C PRO A 152 -5.44 0.23 5.92
N THR A 153 -5.66 -1.09 5.73
CA THR A 153 -5.29 -1.79 4.49
C THR A 153 -6.06 -1.22 3.30
N ASN A 154 -7.36 -0.95 3.46
CA ASN A 154 -8.18 -0.35 2.42
C ASN A 154 -7.68 1.06 2.06
N LEU A 155 -7.32 1.88 3.06
CA LEU A 155 -6.73 3.20 2.83
C LEU A 155 -5.39 3.12 2.08
N LEU A 156 -4.55 2.13 2.41
CA LEU A 156 -3.28 1.88 1.72
C LEU A 156 -3.51 1.44 0.27
N ALA A 157 -4.48 0.57 0.03
CA ALA A 157 -4.86 0.12 -1.30
C ALA A 157 -5.37 1.29 -2.14
N LEU A 158 -6.27 2.11 -1.61
CA LEU A 158 -6.78 3.31 -2.27
C LEU A 158 -5.67 4.32 -2.59
N ALA A 159 -4.75 4.57 -1.64
CA ALA A 159 -3.61 5.45 -1.87
C ALA A 159 -2.61 4.91 -2.91
N THR A 160 -2.56 3.59 -3.09
CA THR A 160 -1.72 2.95 -4.11
C THR A 160 -2.38 2.99 -5.48
N LEU A 161 -3.67 2.72 -5.55
CA LEU A 161 -4.46 2.79 -6.78
C LEU A 161 -4.57 4.23 -7.28
N GLU A 162 -4.87 5.17 -6.39
CA GLU A 162 -5.07 6.59 -6.66
C GLU A 162 -4.12 7.44 -5.81
N PRO A 163 -2.90 7.75 -6.31
CA PRO A 163 -1.89 8.50 -5.57
C PRO A 163 -2.36 9.88 -5.09
N ALA A 164 -3.35 10.48 -5.76
CA ALA A 164 -3.97 11.74 -5.36
C ALA A 164 -4.71 11.65 -4.01
N LEU A 165 -5.19 10.47 -3.62
CA LEU A 165 -5.86 10.23 -2.34
C LEU A 165 -4.89 9.93 -1.19
N ARG A 166 -3.59 9.90 -1.46
CA ARG A 166 -2.59 9.50 -0.47
C ARG A 166 -2.44 10.54 0.65
N ASN A 167 -2.74 10.13 1.87
CA ASN A 167 -2.46 10.89 3.09
C ASN A 167 -1.74 9.99 4.12
N ASP A 168 -0.43 10.16 4.23
CA ASP A 168 0.43 9.36 5.11
C ASP A 168 0.05 9.48 6.60
N TYR A 169 -0.41 10.66 7.05
CA TYR A 169 -0.80 10.89 8.45
C TYR A 169 -2.13 10.22 8.78
N PHE A 170 -3.12 10.33 7.89
CA PHE A 170 -4.41 9.67 8.08
C PHE A 170 -4.26 8.15 8.07
N PHE A 171 -3.45 7.61 7.16
CA PHE A 171 -3.10 6.19 7.16
C PHE A 171 -2.44 5.78 8.49
N ALA A 172 -1.40 6.48 8.94
CA ALA A 172 -0.72 6.14 10.19
C ALA A 172 -1.63 6.23 11.42
N ALA A 173 -2.49 7.26 11.50
CA ALA A 173 -3.45 7.42 12.59
C ALA A 173 -4.48 6.29 12.60
N SER A 174 -5.03 5.92 11.43
CA SER A 174 -5.98 4.80 11.31
C SER A 174 -5.31 3.47 11.68
N PHE A 175 -4.07 3.25 11.24
CA PHE A 175 -3.31 2.04 11.53
C PHE A 175 -3.06 1.91 13.04
N PHE A 176 -2.57 2.97 13.69
CA PHE A 176 -2.37 2.96 15.14
C PHE A 176 -3.67 2.72 15.89
N THR A 177 -4.73 3.45 15.54
CA THR A 177 -6.01 3.36 16.25
C THR A 177 -6.64 1.97 16.12
N LEU A 178 -6.69 1.41 14.92
CA LEU A 178 -7.40 0.15 14.67
C LEU A 178 -6.51 -1.08 14.83
N ARG A 179 -5.30 -1.09 14.25
CA ARG A 179 -4.44 -2.29 14.27
C ARG A 179 -3.59 -2.42 15.53
N ILE A 180 -3.39 -1.35 16.29
CA ILE A 180 -2.65 -1.38 17.56
C ILE A 180 -3.59 -1.20 18.75
N ALA A 181 -4.19 -0.01 18.93
CA ALA A 181 -4.95 0.31 20.13
C ALA A 181 -6.22 -0.56 20.27
N TYR A 182 -7.08 -0.57 19.26
CA TYR A 182 -8.29 -1.40 19.23
C TYR A 182 -7.98 -2.91 19.35
N HIS A 183 -6.92 -3.37 18.67
CA HIS A 183 -6.48 -4.76 18.77
C HIS A 183 -6.06 -5.13 20.21
N ILE A 184 -5.25 -4.30 20.88
CA ILE A 184 -4.87 -4.51 22.29
C ILE A 184 -6.12 -4.52 23.18
N LEU A 185 -7.09 -3.64 22.94
CA LEU A 185 -8.35 -3.63 23.68
C LEU A 185 -9.13 -4.93 23.51
N LEU A 186 -9.18 -5.51 22.30
CA LEU A 186 -9.80 -6.83 22.08
C LEU A 186 -9.03 -7.94 22.82
N ILE A 187 -7.69 -7.93 22.78
CA ILE A 187 -6.87 -8.90 23.52
C ILE A 187 -7.16 -8.84 25.02
N VAL A 188 -7.17 -7.63 25.60
CA VAL A 188 -7.48 -7.46 27.03
C VAL A 188 -8.88 -7.98 27.34
N GLN A 189 -9.89 -7.62 26.54
CA GLN A 189 -11.26 -8.09 26.74
C GLN A 189 -11.37 -9.62 26.65
N PHE A 190 -10.69 -10.26 25.69
CA PHE A 190 -10.65 -11.72 25.58
C PHE A 190 -9.74 -12.40 26.61
N ALA A 191 -8.89 -11.66 27.34
CA ALA A 191 -8.14 -12.20 28.47
C ALA A 191 -9.00 -12.25 29.75
N LEU A 192 -9.96 -11.34 29.90
CA LEU A 192 -10.83 -11.25 31.07
C LEU A 192 -11.65 -12.54 31.27
N PRO A 193 -11.72 -13.06 32.51
CA PRO A 193 -12.52 -14.25 32.82
C PRO A 193 -14.00 -14.11 32.48
N SER A 194 -14.60 -12.93 32.69
CA SER A 194 -16.01 -12.68 32.36
C SER A 194 -16.30 -12.95 30.89
N THR A 195 -15.49 -12.42 29.97
CA THR A 195 -15.60 -12.72 28.54
C THR A 195 -15.31 -14.20 28.23
N ARG A 196 -14.24 -14.77 28.77
CA ARG A 196 -13.86 -16.14 28.40
C ARG A 196 -14.85 -17.20 28.89
N VAL A 197 -15.35 -17.05 30.11
CA VAL A 197 -16.18 -18.06 30.78
C VAL A 197 -17.65 -17.83 30.45
N GLU A 198 -18.14 -16.59 30.57
CA GLU A 198 -19.57 -16.29 30.43
C GLU A 198 -19.96 -16.14 28.96
N PHE A 199 -19.15 -15.46 28.15
CA PHE A 199 -19.51 -15.15 26.76
C PHE A 199 -19.21 -16.28 25.77
N LEU A 200 -18.07 -16.96 25.88
CA LEU A 200 -17.72 -18.07 24.97
C LEU A 200 -18.32 -19.42 25.37
N GLY A 201 -18.99 -19.48 26.53
CA GLY A 201 -19.50 -20.68 27.15
C GLY A 201 -18.36 -21.54 27.71
N ASN A 202 -18.63 -22.30 28.77
CA ASN A 202 -17.64 -23.12 29.50
C ASN A 202 -17.00 -24.29 28.73
N LYS A 203 -16.67 -24.10 27.44
CA LYS A 203 -16.00 -25.06 26.57
C LYS A 203 -14.55 -25.25 27.02
N PRO A 204 -14.11 -26.46 27.37
CA PRO A 204 -12.72 -26.68 27.78
C PRO A 204 -11.74 -26.43 26.62
N GLY A 205 -10.50 -26.04 26.97
CA GLY A 205 -9.37 -25.94 26.04
C GLY A 205 -9.47 -24.78 25.04
N MET A 206 -9.22 -25.08 23.76
CA MET A 206 -9.17 -24.07 22.68
C MET A 206 -10.48 -23.29 22.50
N GLY A 207 -11.62 -23.83 22.96
CA GLY A 207 -12.92 -23.14 22.89
C GLY A 207 -12.97 -21.83 23.67
N GLN A 208 -12.21 -21.67 24.75
CA GLN A 208 -12.20 -20.42 25.52
C GLN A 208 -11.03 -19.51 25.17
N TRP A 209 -9.92 -20.10 24.74
CA TRP A 209 -8.68 -19.38 24.51
C TRP A 209 -8.43 -19.04 23.04
N GLY A 210 -9.23 -19.59 22.12
CA GLY A 210 -9.07 -19.43 20.68
C GLY A 210 -8.99 -17.97 20.23
N PRO A 211 -10.01 -17.13 20.48
CA PRO A 211 -9.98 -15.73 20.08
C PRO A 211 -8.77 -14.98 20.64
N LEU A 212 -8.46 -15.18 21.93
CA LEU A 212 -7.29 -14.55 22.56
C LEU A 212 -5.99 -14.95 21.85
N LEU A 213 -5.80 -16.24 21.60
CA LEU A 213 -4.60 -16.75 20.94
C LEU A 213 -4.46 -16.16 19.53
N PHE A 214 -5.54 -16.11 18.75
CA PHE A 214 -5.52 -15.57 17.39
C PHE A 214 -5.16 -14.09 17.36
N PHE A 215 -5.74 -13.27 18.23
CA PHE A 215 -5.38 -11.85 18.32
C PHE A 215 -3.93 -11.67 18.82
N CYS A 216 -3.50 -12.41 19.84
CA CYS A 216 -2.12 -12.35 20.32
C CYS A 216 -1.09 -12.73 19.25
N LEU A 217 -1.38 -13.73 18.41
CA LEU A 217 -0.49 -14.13 17.31
C LEU A 217 -0.45 -13.11 16.17
N ALA A 218 -1.54 -12.38 15.93
CA ALA A 218 -1.61 -11.36 14.88
C ALA A 218 -0.95 -10.02 15.29
N LEU A 219 -0.94 -9.67 16.58
CA LEU A 219 -0.43 -8.38 17.05
C LEU A 219 1.05 -8.09 16.69
N PRO A 220 2.02 -9.03 16.84
CA PRO A 220 3.42 -8.76 16.51
C PRO A 220 3.62 -8.28 15.07
N MET A 221 2.89 -8.90 14.13
CA MET A 221 2.89 -8.51 12.73
C MET A 221 2.46 -7.05 12.55
N HIS A 222 1.37 -6.64 13.20
CA HIS A 222 0.91 -5.25 13.15
C HIS A 222 1.90 -4.26 13.77
N VAL A 223 2.55 -4.62 14.87
CA VAL A 223 3.57 -3.77 15.51
C VAL A 223 4.76 -3.56 14.56
N ILE A 224 5.25 -4.62 13.91
CA ILE A 224 6.35 -4.55 12.95
C ILE A 224 5.97 -3.65 11.76
N TRP A 225 4.77 -3.81 11.20
CA TRP A 225 4.29 -2.96 10.11
C TRP A 225 4.09 -1.50 10.51
N PHE A 226 3.57 -1.24 11.70
CA PHE A 226 3.44 0.13 12.19
C PHE A 226 4.80 0.80 12.35
N TYR A 227 5.79 0.07 12.89
CA TYR A 227 7.16 0.55 12.97
C TYR A 227 7.73 0.88 11.57
N GLY A 228 7.54 0.00 10.59
CA GLY A 228 7.92 0.24 9.19
C GLY A 228 7.25 1.47 8.59
N CYS A 229 5.95 1.66 8.87
CA CYS A 229 5.18 2.84 8.46
C CYS A 229 5.79 4.14 9.02
N VAL A 230 6.00 4.20 10.34
CA VAL A 230 6.56 5.38 11.03
C VAL A 230 7.96 5.70 10.50
N LYS A 231 8.83 4.68 10.40
CA LYS A 231 10.18 4.83 9.82
C LYS A 231 10.12 5.37 8.39
N GLY A 232 9.19 4.87 7.59
CA GLY A 232 8.94 5.32 6.22
C GLY A 232 8.52 6.79 6.14
N ILE A 233 7.63 7.23 7.03
CA ILE A 233 7.17 8.63 7.10
C ILE A 233 8.33 9.56 7.50
N ILE A 234 9.09 9.20 8.54
CA ILE A 234 10.26 9.98 9.00
C ILE A 234 11.29 10.11 7.87
N ARG A 235 11.61 9.00 7.18
CA ARG A 235 12.55 9.00 6.04
C ARG A 235 12.10 9.97 4.94
N ARG A 236 10.84 9.90 4.51
CA ARG A 236 10.30 10.79 3.47
C ARG A 236 10.27 12.25 3.93
N SER A 237 9.98 12.51 5.21
CA SER A 237 10.01 13.86 5.76
C SER A 237 11.43 14.46 5.74
N LYS A 238 12.44 13.66 6.08
CA LYS A 238 13.85 14.07 6.02
C LYS A 238 14.28 14.40 4.59
N GLN A 239 13.97 13.51 3.63
CA GLN A 239 14.28 13.72 2.21
C GLN A 239 13.62 14.99 1.65
N LYS A 240 12.35 15.26 2.00
CA LYS A 240 11.67 16.49 1.59
C LYS A 240 12.35 17.75 2.15
N LYS A 241 12.79 17.71 3.41
CA LYS A 241 13.51 18.82 4.04
C LYS A 241 14.86 19.07 3.35
N GLU A 242 15.61 18.01 3.08
CA GLU A 242 16.91 18.09 2.38
C GLU A 242 16.75 18.63 0.95
N ALA A 243 15.75 18.15 0.21
CA ALA A 243 15.43 18.65 -1.13
C ALA A 243 15.03 20.14 -1.11
N ALA A 244 14.24 20.57 -0.11
CA ALA A 244 13.85 21.97 0.04
C ALA A 244 15.06 22.88 0.37
N LEU A 245 15.97 22.40 1.21
CA LEU A 245 17.22 23.12 1.53
C LEU A 245 18.12 23.26 0.29
N LYS A 246 18.29 22.17 -0.47
CA LYS A 246 19.07 22.17 -1.72
C LYS A 246 18.48 23.12 -2.77
N ALA A 247 17.16 23.09 -2.96
CA ALA A 247 16.48 24.02 -3.88
C ALA A 247 16.64 25.49 -3.43
N THR A 248 16.65 25.75 -2.11
CA THR A 248 16.85 27.10 -1.58
C THR A 248 18.30 27.57 -1.78
N SER A 249 19.30 26.70 -1.60
CA SER A 249 20.70 27.05 -1.85
C SER A 249 20.98 27.31 -3.32
N GLU A 250 20.44 26.48 -4.22
CA GLU A 250 20.60 26.65 -5.68
C GLU A 250 19.93 27.96 -6.16
N ALA A 251 18.76 28.31 -5.61
CA ALA A 251 18.11 29.59 -5.88
C ALA A 251 18.96 30.78 -5.39
N ALA A 252 19.59 30.67 -4.22
CA ALA A 252 20.45 31.72 -3.67
C ALA A 252 21.74 31.92 -4.49
N GLU A 253 22.34 30.84 -4.99
CA GLU A 253 23.52 30.91 -5.87
C GLU A 253 23.19 31.53 -7.23
N THR A 254 22.03 31.19 -7.81
CA THR A 254 21.56 31.78 -9.08
C THR A 254 21.40 33.30 -8.99
N ILE A 255 20.90 33.81 -7.86
CA ILE A 255 20.76 35.26 -7.63
C ILE A 255 22.14 35.94 -7.56
N LYS A 256 23.14 35.31 -6.94
CA LYS A 256 24.51 35.86 -6.90
C LYS A 256 25.17 35.89 -8.29
N GLY A 257 24.95 34.87 -9.11
CA GLY A 257 25.48 34.81 -10.48
C GLY A 257 24.86 35.82 -11.46
N THR A 258 23.68 36.36 -11.14
CA THR A 258 22.98 37.36 -11.98
C THR A 258 23.28 38.80 -11.55
N GLN A 259 24.24 39.02 -10.63
CA GLN A 259 24.84 40.34 -10.46
C GLN A 259 25.57 40.70 -11.75
N THR A 260 24.86 41.40 -12.63
CA THR A 260 25.40 41.94 -13.87
C THR A 260 26.64 42.77 -13.55
N PRO A 261 27.79 42.56 -14.22
CA PRO A 261 29.02 43.34 -14.04
C PRO A 261 28.92 44.86 -14.36
N GLY A 262 27.72 45.42 -14.39
CA GLY A 262 27.44 46.81 -14.75
C GLY A 262 26.45 47.55 -13.84
N ALA A 263 25.81 46.89 -12.88
CA ALA A 263 24.89 47.57 -11.95
C ALA A 263 25.64 48.54 -11.01
N GLU A 264 26.89 48.23 -10.68
CA GLU A 264 27.76 49.12 -9.89
C GLU A 264 28.08 50.42 -10.65
N LYS A 265 28.15 50.37 -11.99
CA LYS A 265 28.31 51.58 -12.84
C LYS A 265 27.02 52.38 -13.02
N LEU A 266 25.86 51.85 -12.63
CA LEU A 266 24.57 52.55 -12.74
C LEU A 266 24.19 53.32 -11.48
N LEU A 267 24.94 53.15 -10.38
CA LEU A 267 24.77 53.92 -9.14
C LEU A 267 25.65 55.19 -9.07
N ASP A 268 26.56 55.37 -10.03
CA ASP A 268 27.36 56.60 -10.19
C ASP A 268 26.65 57.70 -11.02
N PHE A 269 25.37 57.52 -11.36
CA PHE A 269 24.62 58.58 -12.05
C PHE A 269 24.29 59.72 -11.07
N PRO A 270 24.68 60.97 -11.37
CA PRO A 270 24.26 62.12 -10.59
C PRO A 270 22.73 62.20 -10.56
N PRO A 271 22.09 62.53 -9.42
CA PRO A 271 20.62 62.58 -9.30
C PRO A 271 19.94 63.54 -10.30
N ALA A 272 20.70 64.43 -10.94
CA ALA A 272 20.22 65.29 -12.01
C ALA A 272 19.96 64.56 -13.35
N ALA A 273 20.69 63.49 -13.66
CA ALA A 273 20.57 62.77 -14.95
C ALA A 273 19.38 61.80 -14.99
N ALA A 274 19.02 61.20 -13.85
CA ALA A 274 17.88 60.29 -13.76
C ALA A 274 16.52 60.98 -14.00
N ARG A 275 16.42 62.30 -13.79
CA ARG A 275 15.20 63.08 -14.09
C ARG A 275 14.97 63.35 -15.58
N ALA A 276 16.00 63.26 -16.42
CA ALA A 276 15.88 63.58 -17.85
C ALA A 276 15.33 62.41 -18.70
N VAL A 277 15.33 61.17 -18.18
CA VAL A 277 15.01 59.96 -18.95
C VAL A 277 13.59 59.42 -18.70
N GLY A 278 12.79 60.08 -17.86
CA GLY A 278 11.36 59.76 -17.72
C GLY A 278 11.04 58.36 -17.16
N LEU A 279 11.96 57.74 -16.43
CA LEU A 279 11.68 56.47 -15.74
C LEU A 279 10.71 56.69 -14.57
N PRO A 280 9.66 55.86 -14.42
CA PRO A 280 8.68 55.98 -13.36
C PRO A 280 9.37 55.78 -12.00
N THR A 281 9.19 56.75 -11.11
CA THR A 281 9.68 56.72 -9.74
C THR A 281 8.90 55.66 -8.96
N PRO A 282 9.56 54.72 -8.26
CA PRO A 282 8.85 53.82 -7.36
C PRO A 282 8.32 54.66 -6.19
N SER A 283 7.00 54.78 -6.11
CA SER A 283 6.32 55.42 -4.99
C SER A 283 6.60 54.63 -3.71
N LEU A 284 7.46 55.17 -2.87
CA LEU A 284 7.64 54.78 -1.48
C LEU A 284 6.34 55.05 -0.71
N THR A 285 5.46 54.05 -0.62
CA THR A 285 4.42 54.02 0.42
C THR A 285 4.99 53.34 1.67
N PRO A 286 5.05 54.00 2.82
CA PRO A 286 5.53 53.40 4.05
C PRO A 286 4.50 52.44 4.66
N TYR A 287 5.05 51.41 5.30
CA TYR A 287 4.43 50.41 6.17
C TYR A 287 3.17 50.86 6.94
N ALA A 288 2.09 50.09 6.85
CA ALA A 288 1.08 49.96 7.90
C ALA A 288 0.69 48.48 8.07
N SER A 289 0.71 48.04 9.33
CA SER A 289 0.63 46.72 9.93
C SER A 289 -0.37 45.68 9.38
N PRO A 290 -0.10 44.35 9.52
CA PRO A 290 -1.10 43.30 9.36
C PRO A 290 -1.65 42.88 10.73
N LEU A 291 -2.60 43.65 11.27
CA LEU A 291 -3.50 43.18 12.32
C LEU A 291 -4.87 43.77 12.05
N LEU A 292 -5.75 42.99 11.42
CA LEU A 292 -7.19 42.95 11.67
C LEU A 292 -7.80 41.87 10.77
N ARG A 293 -8.25 40.79 11.39
CA ARG A 293 -9.22 39.84 10.86
C ARG A 293 -10.60 40.52 10.88
N PRO A 294 -11.37 40.47 9.79
CA PRO A 294 -12.82 40.47 9.90
C PRO A 294 -13.38 39.05 9.70
N LEU A 295 -14.30 38.70 10.59
CA LEU A 295 -15.20 37.53 10.57
C LEU A 295 -16.21 37.60 9.39
N PRO A 296 -17.02 36.55 9.14
CA PRO A 296 -17.56 36.20 7.84
C PRO A 296 -18.83 36.98 7.48
N VAL A 297 -19.08 37.11 6.18
CA VAL A 297 -20.35 37.60 5.64
C VAL A 297 -21.31 36.41 5.47
N PRO A 298 -22.57 36.51 5.91
CA PRO A 298 -23.63 35.58 5.57
C PRO A 298 -24.26 35.96 4.23
N ILE A 299 -24.55 35.00 3.35
CA ILE A 299 -25.49 35.22 2.26
C ILE A 299 -26.63 34.22 2.40
N SER A 300 -27.77 34.81 2.76
CA SER A 300 -29.08 34.20 2.78
C SER A 300 -29.60 33.93 1.37
N ALA A 301 -30.56 33.01 1.32
CA ALA A 301 -31.38 32.68 0.17
C ALA A 301 -32.06 33.89 -0.48
N GLU A 302 -32.16 33.86 -1.81
CA GLU A 302 -33.41 33.98 -2.60
C GLU A 302 -33.08 34.27 -4.07
N GLY A 303 -33.92 33.75 -4.98
CA GLY A 303 -34.03 34.28 -6.34
C GLY A 303 -33.88 33.25 -7.45
N GLY A 304 -34.95 32.52 -7.72
CA GLY A 304 -35.08 31.69 -8.91
C GLY A 304 -35.04 32.51 -10.20
N LYS A 305 -34.33 32.00 -11.20
CA LYS A 305 -34.59 32.28 -12.62
C LYS A 305 -34.45 30.99 -13.42
N GLN A 306 -35.53 30.73 -14.13
CA GLN A 306 -35.79 29.68 -15.10
C GLN A 306 -34.83 29.82 -16.29
N LEU A 307 -34.06 28.77 -16.60
CA LEU A 307 -33.26 28.68 -17.82
C LEU A 307 -33.81 27.53 -18.67
N THR A 308 -34.22 27.89 -19.88
CA THR A 308 -34.64 27.02 -20.98
C THR A 308 -33.50 26.14 -21.48
N PRO A 309 -33.79 24.96 -22.06
CA PRO A 309 -32.77 24.03 -22.55
C PRO A 309 -32.14 24.53 -23.86
N PRO A 310 -30.85 24.30 -24.11
CA PRO A 310 -30.25 24.56 -25.41
C PRO A 310 -30.61 23.47 -26.43
N GLU A 311 -30.86 23.95 -27.64
CA GLU A 311 -31.23 23.21 -28.83
C GLU A 311 -30.17 22.18 -29.24
N THR A 312 -30.65 21.01 -29.64
CA THR A 312 -29.90 19.96 -30.34
C THR A 312 -29.45 20.41 -31.73
N PRO A 313 -28.19 20.23 -32.12
CA PRO A 313 -27.79 20.30 -33.52
C PRO A 313 -28.13 18.97 -34.21
N THR A 314 -28.91 19.08 -35.29
CA THR A 314 -29.03 18.10 -36.37
C THR A 314 -27.69 17.91 -37.07
N THR A 315 -27.22 16.65 -37.18
CA THR A 315 -26.17 16.26 -38.12
C THR A 315 -26.68 15.17 -39.03
N ASP A 316 -27.02 15.59 -40.25
CA ASP A 316 -27.10 14.75 -41.44
C ASP A 316 -25.70 14.39 -41.96
N GLY A 317 -25.59 13.16 -42.48
CA GLY A 317 -24.79 12.86 -43.67
C GLY A 317 -23.28 12.62 -43.49
N GLY A 318 -22.85 11.36 -43.66
CA GLY A 318 -21.44 11.07 -43.95
C GLY A 318 -20.97 9.64 -43.75
N LEU A 319 -21.60 8.66 -44.39
CA LEU A 319 -21.00 7.34 -44.61
C LEU A 319 -19.70 7.47 -45.44
N ASN A 320 -18.59 6.99 -44.88
CA ASN A 320 -17.56 6.15 -45.53
C ASN A 320 -16.20 6.35 -44.86
N LYS A 321 -15.81 5.38 -44.02
CA LYS A 321 -14.42 4.91 -43.87
C LYS A 321 -14.42 3.59 -43.09
N THR A 322 -14.01 2.53 -43.77
CA THR A 322 -13.69 1.20 -43.24
C THR A 322 -12.68 1.30 -42.10
N PRO A 323 -12.84 0.57 -40.98
CA PRO A 323 -11.81 0.48 -39.96
C PRO A 323 -10.71 -0.49 -40.42
N SER A 324 -9.51 0.03 -40.58
CA SER A 324 -8.28 -0.75 -40.71
C SER A 324 -8.09 -1.63 -39.48
N GLU A 325 -7.67 -2.87 -39.73
CA GLU A 325 -7.33 -3.89 -38.74
C GLU A 325 -6.39 -3.34 -37.65
N LEU A 326 -6.88 -3.38 -36.41
CA LEU A 326 -6.06 -3.15 -35.23
C LEU A 326 -5.29 -4.44 -34.94
N VAL A 327 -4.09 -4.57 -35.52
CA VAL A 327 -3.15 -5.65 -35.18
C VAL A 327 -2.64 -5.41 -33.76
N LEU A 328 -3.20 -6.16 -32.79
CA LEU A 328 -2.65 -6.25 -31.44
C LEU A 328 -1.27 -6.93 -31.52
N PRO A 329 -0.20 -6.36 -30.94
CA PRO A 329 1.07 -7.05 -30.86
C PRO A 329 0.87 -8.30 -30.00
N ASN A 330 1.17 -9.44 -30.63
CA ASN A 330 1.07 -10.78 -30.07
C ASN A 330 2.06 -10.90 -28.90
N LEU A 331 1.60 -10.58 -27.69
CA LEU A 331 2.38 -10.62 -26.44
C LEU A 331 2.41 -12.02 -25.83
N TYR A 332 2.46 -13.05 -26.68
CA TYR A 332 2.71 -14.41 -26.27
C TYR A 332 4.23 -14.65 -26.30
N VAL A 333 4.88 -14.52 -25.14
CA VAL A 333 6.25 -14.99 -24.97
C VAL A 333 6.18 -16.50 -24.77
N PRO A 334 6.74 -17.32 -25.67
CA PRO A 334 6.68 -18.78 -25.54
C PRO A 334 7.29 -19.22 -24.20
N LYS A 335 6.67 -20.21 -23.56
CA LYS A 335 7.09 -20.75 -22.26
C LYS A 335 8.58 -21.15 -22.22
N GLU A 336 9.11 -21.62 -23.35
CA GLU A 336 10.54 -21.96 -23.49
C GLU A 336 11.46 -20.74 -23.48
N GLU A 337 11.02 -19.60 -23.99
CA GLU A 337 11.79 -18.34 -23.92
C GLU A 337 11.85 -17.80 -22.50
N VAL A 338 10.75 -17.93 -21.74
CA VAL A 338 10.72 -17.61 -20.30
C VAL A 338 11.66 -18.53 -19.52
N ARG A 339 11.63 -19.84 -19.81
CA ARG A 339 12.51 -20.83 -19.17
C ARG A 339 13.99 -20.58 -19.49
N ARG A 340 14.30 -20.19 -20.74
CA ARG A 340 15.65 -19.84 -21.18
C ARG A 340 16.17 -18.59 -20.48
N ARG A 341 15.35 -17.55 -20.34
CA ARG A 341 15.71 -16.32 -19.63
C ARG A 341 15.95 -16.57 -18.14
N LEU A 342 15.05 -17.30 -17.49
CA LEU A 342 15.18 -17.65 -16.08
C LEU A 342 16.42 -18.53 -15.81
N GLY A 343 16.71 -19.48 -16.72
CA GLY A 343 17.91 -20.31 -16.63
C GLY A 343 19.21 -19.51 -16.81
N LYS A 344 19.19 -18.49 -17.68
CA LYS A 344 20.33 -17.58 -17.86
C LYS A 344 20.57 -16.72 -16.61
N GLU A 345 19.52 -16.11 -16.06
CA GLU A 345 19.62 -15.28 -14.86
C GLU A 345 20.08 -16.08 -13.64
N LEU A 346 19.58 -17.30 -13.45
CA LEU A 346 20.02 -18.18 -12.35
C LEU A 346 21.48 -18.60 -12.49
N ARG A 347 21.96 -18.83 -13.73
CA ARG A 347 23.36 -19.16 -13.99
C ARG A 347 24.28 -17.97 -13.72
N GLU A 348 23.91 -16.78 -14.19
CA GLU A 348 24.66 -15.54 -13.93
C GLU A 348 24.72 -15.23 -12.43
N ALA A 349 23.62 -15.44 -11.68
CA ALA A 349 23.59 -15.28 -10.23
C ALA A 349 24.45 -16.32 -9.48
N ALA A 350 24.49 -17.57 -9.97
CA ALA A 350 25.34 -18.61 -9.40
C ALA A 350 26.83 -18.32 -9.66
N GLU A 351 27.18 -17.84 -10.85
CA GLU A 351 28.55 -17.45 -11.20
C GLU A 351 29.04 -16.25 -10.34
N ASP A 352 28.21 -15.23 -10.10
CA ASP A 352 28.53 -14.11 -9.18
C ASP A 352 28.75 -14.58 -7.74
N THR A 353 27.93 -15.54 -7.28
CA THR A 353 28.06 -16.12 -5.92
C THR A 353 29.36 -16.90 -5.77
N VAL A 354 29.75 -17.69 -6.79
CA VAL A 354 31.02 -18.44 -6.79
C VAL A 354 32.23 -17.52 -6.86
N LEU A 355 32.18 -16.45 -7.67
CA LEU A 355 33.22 -15.43 -7.74
C LEU A 355 33.43 -14.71 -6.39
N ARG A 356 32.35 -14.39 -5.68
CA ARG A 356 32.45 -13.81 -4.33
C ARG A 356 32.99 -14.80 -3.30
N ALA A 357 32.55 -16.05 -3.33
CA ALA A 357 33.03 -17.08 -2.40
C ALA A 357 34.51 -17.40 -2.59
N THR A 358 34.98 -17.42 -3.84
CA THR A 358 36.39 -17.70 -4.18
C THR A 358 37.29 -16.47 -4.01
N GLY A 359 36.77 -15.26 -4.21
CA GLY A 359 37.50 -14.01 -3.96
C GLY A 359 37.88 -13.80 -2.48
N TYR A 360 37.06 -14.28 -1.54
CA TYR A 360 37.39 -14.23 -0.11
C TYR A 360 38.43 -15.26 0.35
N ALA A 361 38.65 -16.35 -0.42
CA ALA A 361 39.58 -17.41 -0.04
C ALA A 361 41.05 -17.08 -0.35
N ASN A 362 41.34 -16.13 -1.23
CA ASN A 362 42.71 -15.76 -1.62
C ASN A 362 43.27 -14.52 -0.91
N GLY A 363 42.51 -13.90 0.01
CA GLY A 363 42.91 -12.66 0.70
C GLY A 363 43.70 -12.83 2.00
N ALA A 364 43.95 -14.05 2.47
CA ALA A 364 44.40 -14.30 3.84
C ALA A 364 45.67 -15.16 3.97
N VAL A 365 46.63 -15.10 3.04
CA VAL A 365 47.99 -15.63 3.29
C VAL A 365 49.02 -14.82 2.48
N ASN A 366 49.64 -13.82 3.12
CA ASN A 366 51.08 -13.48 3.02
C ASN A 366 51.33 -12.07 3.53
N GLY A 367 51.80 -11.97 4.77
CA GLY A 367 52.49 -10.78 5.27
C GLY A 367 53.88 -11.18 5.75
N ASN A 368 54.92 -10.89 4.96
CA ASN A 368 56.27 -10.68 5.47
C ASN A 368 57.20 -10.05 4.42
N GLY A 369 57.83 -8.91 4.77
CA GLY A 369 59.00 -8.28 4.13
C GLY A 369 58.77 -7.73 2.71
N THR A 370 59.29 -6.60 2.25
CA THR A 370 60.52 -5.89 2.59
C THR A 370 60.51 -4.51 1.90
N VAL A 371 61.31 -3.60 2.44
CA VAL A 371 61.63 -2.24 1.96
C VAL A 371 62.01 -2.20 0.47
N GLY A 372 61.49 -1.22 -0.27
CA GLY A 372 61.91 -0.94 -1.65
C GLY A 372 61.39 0.42 -2.16
N ASN A 373 62.30 1.37 -2.24
CA ASN A 373 62.14 2.73 -2.77
C ASN A 373 61.92 2.70 -4.30
N GLY A 374 61.05 3.54 -4.86
CA GLY A 374 60.86 3.62 -6.32
C GLY A 374 59.83 4.64 -6.79
N ASN A 375 60.33 5.77 -7.28
CA ASN A 375 59.58 6.76 -8.08
C ASN A 375 58.94 6.12 -9.31
N GLY A 376 57.69 6.49 -9.62
CA GLY A 376 57.03 6.07 -10.85
C GLY A 376 55.68 6.74 -11.09
N VAL A 377 55.70 7.76 -11.93
CA VAL A 377 54.58 8.43 -12.61
C VAL A 377 53.52 7.43 -13.11
N LYS A 378 52.23 7.76 -12.93
CA LYS A 378 51.17 7.54 -13.96
C LYS A 378 49.86 8.27 -13.63
N GLN A 379 49.49 9.14 -14.56
CA GLN A 379 48.16 9.73 -14.77
C GLN A 379 47.16 8.69 -15.27
N GLY A 380 45.87 8.94 -15.01
CA GLY A 380 44.76 8.48 -15.86
C GLY A 380 43.92 7.36 -15.25
N GLY A 381 42.75 7.71 -14.70
CA GLY A 381 41.78 6.71 -14.26
C GLY A 381 40.67 7.27 -13.36
N GLU A 382 39.98 8.31 -13.81
CA GLU A 382 38.91 8.95 -13.03
C GLU A 382 37.70 9.26 -13.93
N GLU A 383 37.10 8.22 -14.55
CA GLU A 383 35.83 8.39 -15.27
C GLU A 383 34.95 7.12 -15.34
N ALA A 384 35.42 5.95 -14.87
CA ALA A 384 34.68 4.69 -14.95
C ALA A 384 33.98 4.25 -13.64
N LYS A 385 33.85 5.15 -12.64
CA LYS A 385 33.35 4.80 -11.30
C LYS A 385 31.96 5.34 -10.96
N VAL A 386 31.30 6.03 -11.89
CA VAL A 386 30.00 6.68 -11.64
C VAL A 386 28.81 5.83 -12.12
N GLU A 387 28.97 4.99 -13.15
CA GLU A 387 27.86 4.15 -13.66
C GLU A 387 27.50 2.97 -12.75
N ASP A 388 28.47 2.36 -12.04
CA ASP A 388 28.19 1.22 -11.16
C ASP A 388 27.50 1.62 -9.83
N THR A 389 27.62 2.89 -9.41
CA THR A 389 26.97 3.37 -8.18
C THR A 389 25.47 3.60 -8.33
N GLU A 390 24.99 4.01 -9.52
CA GLU A 390 23.55 4.22 -9.76
C GLU A 390 22.78 2.89 -9.76
N GLY A 391 23.37 1.81 -10.31
CA GLY A 391 22.76 0.48 -10.31
C GLY A 391 22.61 -0.11 -8.91
N VAL A 392 23.59 0.12 -8.03
CA VAL A 392 23.56 -0.33 -6.64
C VAL A 392 22.51 0.46 -5.84
N GLU A 393 22.45 1.78 -5.98
CA GLU A 393 21.44 2.61 -5.31
C GLU A 393 20.01 2.30 -5.77
N GLU A 394 19.78 2.09 -7.07
CA GLU A 394 18.46 1.67 -7.60
C GLU A 394 18.05 0.29 -7.04
N SER A 395 18.99 -0.65 -6.92
CA SER A 395 18.73 -1.99 -6.36
C SER A 395 18.46 -1.96 -4.85
N GLU A 396 19.19 -1.13 -4.09
CA GLU A 396 18.97 -0.93 -2.66
C GLU A 396 17.69 -0.14 -2.39
N ARG A 397 17.34 0.81 -3.27
CA ARG A 397 16.05 1.50 -3.23
C ARG A 397 14.90 0.52 -3.43
N ARG A 398 14.99 -0.37 -4.44
CA ARG A 398 14.01 -1.43 -4.67
C ARG A 398 13.95 -2.46 -3.53
N ARG A 399 15.08 -2.87 -2.94
CA ARG A 399 15.09 -3.72 -1.74
C ARG A 399 14.45 -3.02 -0.54
N SER A 400 14.75 -1.74 -0.30
CA SER A 400 14.17 -0.98 0.81
C SER A 400 12.68 -0.68 0.62
N GLU A 401 12.17 -0.69 -0.60
CA GLU A 401 10.75 -0.60 -0.87
C GLU A 401 10.05 -1.95 -0.66
N ILE A 402 10.72 -3.07 -0.93
CA ILE A 402 10.19 -4.41 -0.67
C ILE A 402 10.24 -4.76 0.82
N GLU A 403 11.26 -4.34 1.57
CA GLU A 403 11.37 -4.60 3.02
C GLU A 403 10.40 -3.79 3.89
N VAL A 404 9.72 -2.79 3.32
CA VAL A 404 8.72 -1.96 4.02
C VAL A 404 7.30 -2.51 3.86
N TYR A 405 7.09 -3.49 2.98
CA TYR A 405 5.84 -4.23 2.80
C TYR A 405 6.03 -5.70 3.14
#